data_AF-A0A420VEC7-F1
#
_entry.id   AF-A0A420VEC7-F1
#
_cell.length_a   1.000
_cell.length_b   1.000
_cell.length_c   1.000
_cell.angle_alpha   90.00
_cell.angle_beta   90.00
_cell.angle_gamma   90.00
#
_symmetry.space_group_name_H-M   'P 1'
#
loop_
_entity.id
_entity.type
_entity.pdbx_description
1 polymer ?
#
loop_
_entity_poly.entity_id
_entity_poly.type
_entity_poly.pdbx_seq_one_letter_code
_entity_poly.pdbx_strand_id
1 'polypeptide(L)'
;MEVTQKLYSVKLTYEELKILDGKVNEEAQKIIEIAKMEAGFGFELHVMNEILAKAVETGRLTWRLKQIRSCPYCDKKRTYHTYTRSTPYHSKGDLNYNRPYYYGGIAFNEGFFTIKGVGDMCIECCKLHHVIERLVDYIWDHDLKIEVQENDHRPTKYLKDSVYVCQECGTETAESKMVWKPAVFQGWYPAACPHCGSEKVEKTEKAEFILNPELLPEVELIRKDLGFNEHTKGTIRFFKNRSMPYVFTVLADSPFGEGTIIRFHTEKKQYTNGSWSDETVFDRVAKILEAAGYERKEFLI
;
A
#
# COMPACT_ATOMS: atom_id res chain seq x y z
N MET A 1 -13.05 -7.64 -50.22
CA MET A 1 -13.90 -8.71 -49.66
C MET A 1 -13.56 -8.82 -48.19
N GLU A 2 -14.46 -8.40 -47.30
CA GLU A 2 -14.27 -8.59 -45.86
C GLU A 2 -14.42 -10.07 -45.53
N VAL A 3 -13.34 -10.69 -45.06
CA VAL A 3 -13.37 -12.07 -44.57
C VAL A 3 -14.06 -12.03 -43.21
N THR A 4 -15.30 -12.50 -43.15
CA THR A 4 -16.02 -12.67 -41.89
C THR A 4 -15.38 -13.81 -41.10
N GLN A 5 -14.53 -13.46 -40.14
CA GLN A 5 -13.94 -14.43 -39.22
C GLN A 5 -15.01 -14.90 -38.21
N LYS A 6 -15.22 -16.22 -38.12
CA LYS A 6 -16.03 -16.81 -37.06
C LYS A 6 -15.19 -16.89 -35.79
N LEU A 7 -15.68 -16.28 -34.71
CA LEU A 7 -15.05 -16.29 -33.39
C LEU A 7 -15.76 -17.29 -32.47
N TYR A 8 -14.99 -18.02 -31.66
CA TYR A 8 -15.49 -18.97 -30.68
C TYR A 8 -14.95 -18.61 -29.29
N SER A 9 -15.73 -18.90 -28.23
CA SER A 9 -15.30 -18.73 -26.83
C SER A 9 -15.28 -20.09 -26.15
N VAL A 10 -14.14 -20.45 -25.56
CA VAL A 10 -13.91 -21.71 -24.86
C VAL A 10 -13.34 -21.38 -23.48
N LYS A 11 -13.78 -22.09 -22.44
CA LYS A 11 -13.18 -22.01 -21.10
C LYS A 11 -12.10 -23.08 -20.98
N LEU A 12 -10.90 -22.66 -20.59
CA LEU A 12 -9.75 -23.55 -20.44
C LEU A 12 -9.28 -23.55 -18.98
N THR A 13 -8.79 -24.68 -18.54
CA THR A 13 -8.11 -24.86 -17.25
C THR A 13 -6.66 -24.38 -17.34
N TYR A 14 -6.01 -24.18 -16.17
CA TYR A 14 -4.59 -23.80 -16.13
C TYR A 14 -3.68 -24.83 -16.82
N GLU A 15 -3.98 -26.12 -16.71
CA GLU A 15 -3.20 -27.17 -17.36
C GLU A 15 -3.31 -27.11 -18.88
N GLU A 16 -4.53 -26.87 -19.38
CA GLU A 16 -4.77 -26.70 -20.82
C GLU A 16 -4.10 -25.44 -21.36
N LEU A 17 -4.10 -24.33 -20.60
CA LEU A 17 -3.40 -23.09 -20.99
C LEU A 17 -1.89 -23.31 -21.11
N LYS A 18 -1.28 -24.13 -20.24
CA LYS A 18 0.16 -24.47 -20.35
C LYS A 18 0.51 -25.19 -21.66
N ILE A 19 -0.42 -25.95 -22.26
CA ILE A 19 -0.18 -26.65 -23.54
C ILE A 19 -0.10 -25.67 -24.72
N LEU A 20 -0.81 -24.54 -24.61
CA LEU A 20 -0.89 -23.49 -25.63
C LEU A 20 0.26 -22.48 -25.55
N ASP A 21 1.09 -22.56 -24.50
CA ASP A 21 2.23 -21.69 -24.29
C ASP A 21 3.20 -21.67 -25.48
N GLY A 22 3.51 -20.49 -25.99
CA GLY A 22 4.38 -20.28 -27.15
C GLY A 22 3.75 -20.64 -28.50
N LYS A 23 2.47 -21.02 -28.53
CA LYS A 23 1.74 -21.40 -29.77
C LYS A 23 0.61 -20.43 -30.12
N VAL A 24 0.41 -19.40 -29.32
CA VAL A 24 -0.65 -18.41 -29.51
C VAL A 24 -0.04 -17.05 -29.89
N ASN A 25 -0.89 -16.11 -30.28
CA ASN A 25 -0.46 -14.73 -30.55
C ASN A 25 0.02 -14.03 -29.26
N GLU A 26 0.68 -12.88 -29.41
CA GLU A 26 1.26 -12.14 -28.29
C GLU A 26 0.21 -11.74 -27.22
N GLU A 27 -1.00 -11.38 -27.64
CA GLU A 27 -2.07 -11.00 -26.71
C GLU A 27 -2.55 -12.18 -25.85
N ALA A 28 -2.78 -13.35 -26.45
CA ALA A 28 -3.14 -14.54 -25.71
C ALA A 28 -1.96 -15.07 -24.89
N GLN A 29 -0.72 -14.88 -25.36
CA GLN A 29 0.48 -15.27 -24.62
C GLN A 29 0.57 -14.50 -23.29
N LYS A 30 0.26 -13.20 -23.27
CA LYS A 30 0.17 -12.41 -22.03
C LYS A 30 -0.83 -13.00 -21.03
N ILE A 31 -1.98 -13.47 -21.50
CA ILE A 31 -2.99 -14.12 -20.64
C ILE A 31 -2.44 -15.43 -20.07
N ILE A 32 -1.75 -16.24 -20.88
CA ILE A 32 -1.11 -17.48 -20.42
C ILE A 32 -0.02 -17.18 -19.38
N GLU A 33 0.77 -16.13 -19.57
CA GLU A 33 1.81 -15.72 -18.62
C GLU A 33 1.22 -15.27 -17.27
N ILE A 34 0.14 -14.48 -17.29
CA ILE A 34 -0.60 -14.12 -16.07
C ILE A 34 -1.13 -15.38 -15.38
N ALA A 35 -1.76 -16.28 -16.13
CA ALA A 35 -2.30 -17.52 -15.60
C ALA A 35 -1.22 -18.42 -14.98
N LYS A 36 -0.01 -18.46 -15.58
CA LYS A 36 1.14 -19.17 -15.01
C LYS A 36 1.66 -18.52 -13.74
N MET A 37 1.72 -17.19 -13.70
CA MET A 37 2.12 -16.44 -12.51
C MET A 37 1.14 -16.72 -11.37
N GLU A 38 -0.17 -16.64 -11.62
CA GLU A 38 -1.21 -16.98 -10.64
C GLU A 38 -1.05 -18.40 -10.11
N ALA A 39 -0.89 -19.38 -11.00
CA ALA A 39 -0.69 -20.77 -10.61
C ALA A 39 0.60 -21.00 -9.80
N GLY A 40 1.61 -20.13 -10.00
CA GLY A 40 2.90 -20.20 -9.31
C GLY A 40 2.82 -19.84 -7.82
N PHE A 41 1.84 -19.04 -7.38
CA PHE A 41 1.71 -18.64 -5.98
C PHE A 41 1.20 -19.77 -5.07
N GLY A 42 0.49 -20.75 -5.63
CA GLY A 42 0.13 -21.98 -4.91
C GLY A 42 -0.95 -21.85 -3.84
N PHE A 43 -1.74 -20.76 -3.80
CA PHE A 43 -2.89 -20.69 -2.88
C PHE A 43 -4.05 -21.56 -3.36
N GLU A 44 -4.72 -22.20 -2.41
CA GLU A 44 -5.94 -23.00 -2.63
C GLU A 44 -7.12 -22.14 -3.11
N LEU A 45 -7.20 -20.90 -2.61
CA LEU A 45 -8.23 -19.93 -3.02
C LEU A 45 -7.73 -19.16 -4.24
N HIS A 46 -8.28 -19.46 -5.42
CA HIS A 46 -7.86 -18.84 -6.69
C HIS A 46 -7.85 -17.31 -6.65
N VAL A 47 -8.83 -16.68 -5.97
CA VAL A 47 -8.85 -15.22 -5.80
C VAL A 47 -7.60 -14.66 -5.12
N MET A 48 -6.93 -15.40 -4.24
CA MET A 48 -5.69 -14.94 -3.62
C MET A 48 -4.55 -14.86 -4.64
N ASN A 49 -4.49 -15.84 -5.56
CA ASN A 49 -3.51 -15.84 -6.64
C ASN A 49 -3.76 -14.67 -7.59
N GLU A 50 -5.02 -14.42 -7.97
CA GLU A 50 -5.42 -13.28 -8.81
C GLU A 50 -5.07 -11.94 -8.13
N ILE A 51 -5.35 -11.81 -6.83
CA ILE A 51 -5.02 -10.62 -6.04
C ILE A 51 -3.51 -10.40 -6.03
N LEU A 52 -2.70 -11.43 -5.80
CA LEU A 52 -1.24 -11.29 -5.81
C LEU A 52 -0.69 -10.97 -7.19
N ALA A 53 -1.18 -11.61 -8.25
CA ALA A 53 -0.75 -11.30 -9.62
C ALA A 53 -0.95 -9.81 -9.91
N LYS A 54 -2.12 -9.28 -9.57
CA LYS A 54 -2.41 -7.86 -9.72
C LYS A 54 -1.60 -6.96 -8.77
N ALA A 55 -1.31 -7.43 -7.57
CA ALA A 55 -0.47 -6.68 -6.63
C ALA A 55 1.00 -6.62 -7.08
N VAL A 56 1.51 -7.68 -7.72
CA VAL A 56 2.83 -7.72 -8.35
C VAL A 56 2.90 -6.73 -9.51
N GLU A 57 1.88 -6.72 -10.37
CA GLU A 57 1.80 -5.79 -11.51
C GLU A 57 1.74 -4.33 -11.06
N THR A 58 0.87 -4.00 -10.10
CA THR A 58 0.68 -2.63 -9.63
C THR A 58 1.72 -2.17 -8.60
N GLY A 59 2.46 -3.13 -8.02
CA GLY A 59 3.38 -2.92 -6.92
C GLY A 59 2.72 -2.61 -5.58
N ARG A 60 1.39 -2.81 -5.48
CA ARG A 60 0.59 -2.45 -4.30
C ARG A 60 -0.47 -3.50 -4.00
N LEU A 61 -0.61 -3.85 -2.73
CA LEU A 61 -1.75 -4.56 -2.21
C LEU A 61 -2.67 -3.57 -1.49
N THR A 62 -3.79 -3.26 -2.13
CA THR A 62 -4.84 -2.39 -1.58
C THR A 62 -6.10 -3.19 -1.32
N TRP A 63 -6.87 -2.81 -0.30
CA TRP A 63 -8.22 -3.31 -0.13
C TRP A 63 -9.10 -2.26 0.49
N ARG A 64 -10.41 -2.40 0.25
CA ARG A 64 -11.40 -1.53 0.84
C ARG A 64 -12.67 -2.28 1.17
N LEU A 65 -13.33 -1.84 2.23
CA LEU A 65 -14.67 -2.29 2.56
C LEU A 65 -15.64 -1.79 1.48
N LYS A 66 -16.48 -2.69 0.98
CA LYS A 66 -17.43 -2.41 -0.09
C LYS A 66 -18.73 -3.13 0.13
N GLN A 67 -19.82 -2.52 -0.30
CA GLN A 67 -21.12 -3.17 -0.34
C GLN A 67 -21.21 -4.10 -1.54
N ILE A 68 -21.41 -5.40 -1.29
CA ILE A 68 -21.54 -6.44 -2.31
C ILE A 68 -22.95 -7.05 -2.31
N ARG A 69 -23.40 -7.56 -3.45
CA ARG A 69 -24.71 -8.22 -3.59
C ARG A 69 -24.65 -9.73 -3.42
N SER A 70 -23.50 -10.34 -3.67
CA SER A 70 -23.30 -11.78 -3.55
C SER A 70 -21.84 -12.07 -3.23
N CYS A 71 -21.59 -13.18 -2.56
CA CYS A 71 -20.26 -13.72 -2.33
C CYS A 71 -20.08 -14.98 -3.20
N PRO A 72 -18.99 -15.11 -3.96
CA PRO A 72 -18.72 -16.35 -4.70
C PRO A 72 -18.29 -17.52 -3.79
N TYR A 73 -17.91 -17.24 -2.53
CA TYR A 73 -17.34 -18.22 -1.60
C TYR A 73 -18.30 -18.68 -0.49
N CYS A 74 -19.53 -18.14 -0.43
CA CYS A 74 -20.54 -18.60 0.52
C CYS A 74 -21.95 -18.44 -0.04
N ASP A 75 -22.95 -18.92 0.70
CA ASP A 75 -24.36 -18.91 0.27
C ASP A 75 -25.01 -17.53 0.23
N LYS A 76 -24.27 -16.45 0.50
CA LYS A 76 -24.77 -15.08 0.39
C LYS A 76 -25.04 -14.75 -1.07
N LYS A 77 -26.30 -14.90 -1.47
CA LYS A 77 -26.80 -14.57 -2.81
C LYS A 77 -27.50 -13.21 -2.81
N ARG A 78 -27.65 -12.68 -4.02
CA ARG A 78 -28.39 -11.44 -4.29
C ARG A 78 -29.83 -11.59 -3.79
N THR A 79 -30.16 -10.82 -2.76
CA THR A 79 -31.52 -10.74 -2.21
C THR A 79 -32.01 -9.29 -2.23
N TYR A 80 -33.30 -9.11 -1.96
CA TYR A 80 -33.98 -7.82 -1.96
C TYR A 80 -34.76 -7.65 -0.67
N HIS A 81 -34.92 -6.40 -0.23
CA HIS A 81 -35.83 -6.13 0.88
C HIS A 81 -37.26 -6.51 0.47
N THR A 82 -38.04 -7.02 1.42
CA THR A 82 -39.46 -7.27 1.19
C THR A 82 -40.28 -6.02 1.47
N TYR A 83 -41.39 -5.81 0.76
CA TYR A 83 -42.32 -4.74 1.09
C TYR A 83 -42.96 -4.97 2.47
N THR A 84 -42.91 -3.97 3.34
CA THR A 84 -43.45 -4.05 4.71
C THR A 84 -44.97 -3.85 4.77
N ARG A 85 -45.56 -3.27 3.73
CA ARG A 85 -47.00 -2.99 3.58
C ARG A 85 -47.45 -3.30 2.16
N SER A 86 -48.71 -3.70 2.01
CA SER A 86 -49.34 -3.86 0.69
C SER A 86 -49.73 -2.50 0.11
N THR A 87 -49.62 -2.35 -1.20
CA THR A 87 -50.13 -1.20 -1.98
C THR A 87 -50.85 -1.74 -3.23
N PRO A 88 -51.50 -0.89 -4.04
CA PRO A 88 -52.12 -1.36 -5.30
C PRO A 88 -51.16 -2.05 -6.28
N TYR A 89 -49.85 -1.85 -6.15
CA TYR A 89 -48.85 -2.35 -7.10
C TYR A 89 -48.00 -3.51 -6.57
N HIS A 90 -48.11 -3.86 -5.28
CA HIS A 90 -47.34 -4.96 -4.66
C HIS A 90 -47.95 -5.40 -3.33
N SER A 91 -47.70 -6.65 -2.93
CA SER A 91 -48.15 -7.19 -1.65
C SER A 91 -47.08 -7.06 -0.57
N LYS A 92 -47.49 -7.05 0.70
CA LYS A 92 -46.58 -7.22 1.83
C LYS A 92 -45.89 -8.60 1.70
N GLY A 93 -44.57 -8.62 1.82
CA GLY A 93 -43.75 -9.83 1.68
C GLY A 93 -43.14 -10.01 0.29
N ASP A 94 -43.68 -9.36 -0.75
CA ASP A 94 -43.09 -9.40 -2.08
C ASP A 94 -41.69 -8.78 -2.08
N LEU A 95 -40.79 -9.30 -2.93
CA LEU A 95 -39.45 -8.77 -3.11
C LEU A 95 -39.51 -7.39 -3.79
N ASN A 96 -38.85 -6.41 -3.18
CA ASN A 96 -38.70 -5.08 -3.73
C ASN A 96 -37.44 -5.00 -4.58
N TYR A 97 -37.57 -5.24 -5.88
CA TYR A 97 -36.44 -5.22 -6.84
C TYR A 97 -35.72 -3.85 -6.94
N ASN A 98 -36.36 -2.78 -6.49
CA ASN A 98 -35.76 -1.45 -6.42
C ASN A 98 -34.89 -1.25 -5.16
N ARG A 99 -34.97 -2.16 -4.18
CA ARG A 99 -34.21 -2.11 -2.93
C ARG A 99 -33.42 -3.42 -2.74
N PRO A 100 -32.33 -3.61 -3.50
CA PRO A 100 -31.44 -4.74 -3.27
C PRO A 100 -30.80 -4.67 -1.89
N TYR A 101 -30.65 -5.83 -1.26
CA TYR A 101 -29.88 -5.97 -0.04
C TYR A 101 -28.39 -5.98 -0.37
N TYR A 102 -27.59 -5.34 0.48
CA TYR A 102 -26.14 -5.32 0.35
C TYR A 102 -25.50 -5.88 1.62
N TYR A 103 -24.45 -6.66 1.43
CA TYR A 103 -23.63 -7.21 2.49
C TYR A 103 -22.29 -6.46 2.57
N GLY A 104 -21.66 -6.51 3.73
CA GLY A 104 -20.27 -6.11 3.86
C GLY A 104 -19.37 -7.06 3.08
N GLY A 105 -18.62 -6.52 2.13
CA GLY A 105 -17.61 -7.21 1.36
C GLY A 105 -16.31 -6.44 1.32
N ILE A 106 -15.33 -7.05 0.68
CA ILE A 106 -14.00 -6.51 0.48
C ILE A 106 -13.71 -6.59 -1.02
N ALA A 107 -13.05 -5.55 -1.50
CA ALA A 107 -12.51 -5.54 -2.84
C ALA A 107 -11.03 -5.15 -2.76
N PHE A 108 -10.22 -5.95 -3.44
CA PHE A 108 -8.77 -5.88 -3.48
C PHE A 108 -8.33 -5.24 -4.79
N ASN A 109 -7.24 -4.47 -4.73
CA ASN A 109 -6.59 -3.85 -5.89
C ASN A 109 -7.58 -3.16 -6.83
N GLU A 110 -8.55 -2.43 -6.26
CA GLU A 110 -9.58 -1.78 -7.07
C GLU A 110 -8.94 -0.74 -8.00
N GLY A 111 -9.30 -0.81 -9.28
CA GLY A 111 -8.89 0.17 -10.27
C GLY A 111 -9.71 1.45 -10.19
N PHE A 112 -9.52 2.33 -11.17
CA PHE A 112 -10.23 3.61 -11.24
C PHE A 112 -11.76 3.45 -11.37
N PHE A 113 -12.22 2.44 -12.10
CA PHE A 113 -13.63 2.14 -12.28
C PHE A 113 -14.12 1.13 -11.26
N THR A 114 -15.24 1.44 -10.60
CA THR A 114 -15.75 0.61 -9.50
C THR A 114 -17.22 0.31 -9.71
N ILE A 115 -17.57 -0.97 -9.79
CA ILE A 115 -18.95 -1.41 -10.01
C ILE A 115 -19.63 -1.60 -8.66
N LYS A 116 -20.77 -0.94 -8.45
CA LYS A 116 -21.54 -1.06 -7.20
C LYS A 116 -22.12 -2.47 -7.05
N GLY A 117 -21.97 -3.05 -5.86
CA GLY A 117 -22.50 -4.38 -5.56
C GLY A 117 -21.60 -5.54 -6.01
N VAL A 118 -20.44 -5.25 -6.59
CA VAL A 118 -19.42 -6.23 -6.97
C VAL A 118 -18.18 -6.05 -6.10
N GLY A 119 -17.68 -7.14 -5.56
CA GLY A 119 -16.43 -7.23 -4.81
C GLY A 119 -15.95 -8.68 -4.83
N ASP A 120 -14.74 -8.91 -4.33
CA ASP A 120 -14.06 -10.21 -4.48
C ASP A 120 -14.61 -11.25 -3.51
N MET A 121 -14.90 -10.82 -2.27
CA MET A 121 -15.47 -11.70 -1.25
C MET A 121 -16.23 -10.94 -0.16
N CYS A 122 -17.08 -11.64 0.59
CA CYS A 122 -17.69 -11.07 1.79
C CYS A 122 -16.68 -10.98 2.95
N ILE A 123 -16.91 -10.05 3.88
CA ILE A 123 -16.02 -9.84 5.04
C ILE A 123 -15.89 -11.11 5.87
N GLU A 124 -16.96 -11.87 6.03
CA GLU A 124 -16.94 -13.12 6.80
C GLU A 124 -16.04 -14.18 6.15
N CYS A 125 -16.12 -14.37 4.82
CA CYS A 125 -15.23 -15.30 4.11
C CYS A 125 -13.77 -14.83 4.19
N CYS A 126 -13.51 -13.54 4.02
CA CYS A 126 -12.15 -12.99 4.14
C CYS A 126 -11.53 -13.28 5.50
N LYS A 127 -12.31 -13.12 6.58
CA LYS A 127 -11.88 -13.43 7.95
C LYS A 127 -11.72 -14.93 8.17
N LEU A 128 -12.69 -15.73 7.73
CA LEU A 128 -12.68 -17.19 7.89
C LEU A 128 -11.42 -17.81 7.26
N HIS A 129 -11.00 -17.30 6.11
CA HIS A 129 -9.84 -17.83 5.37
C HIS A 129 -8.55 -17.04 5.64
N HIS A 130 -8.56 -16.07 6.55
CA HIS A 130 -7.41 -15.21 6.88
C HIS A 130 -6.73 -14.63 5.64
N VAL A 131 -7.52 -14.13 4.70
CA VAL A 131 -7.03 -13.82 3.35
C VAL A 131 -6.01 -12.70 3.38
N ILE A 132 -6.27 -11.61 4.12
CA ILE A 132 -5.36 -10.46 4.20
C ILE A 132 -4.04 -10.88 4.84
N GLU A 133 -4.11 -11.59 5.97
CA GLU A 133 -2.95 -12.04 6.73
C GLU A 133 -2.08 -12.99 5.91
N ARG A 134 -2.70 -13.99 5.26
CA ARG A 134 -1.97 -14.94 4.40
C ARG A 134 -1.33 -14.28 3.18
N LEU A 135 -2.00 -13.29 2.58
CA LEU A 135 -1.41 -12.51 1.48
C LEU A 135 -0.18 -11.73 1.96
N VAL A 136 -0.27 -11.08 3.12
CA VAL A 136 0.85 -10.32 3.71
C VAL A 136 2.00 -11.25 4.09
N ASP A 137 1.73 -12.35 4.79
CA ASP A 137 2.76 -13.31 5.20
C ASP A 137 3.50 -13.85 3.97
N TYR A 138 2.77 -14.19 2.90
CA TYR A 138 3.39 -14.66 1.67
C TYR A 138 4.28 -13.62 1.00
N ILE A 139 3.83 -12.35 0.94
CA ILE A 139 4.63 -11.23 0.43
C ILE A 139 5.95 -11.13 1.21
N TRP A 140 5.91 -11.32 2.51
CA TRP A 140 7.08 -11.28 3.38
C TRP A 140 8.01 -12.49 3.19
N ASP A 141 7.46 -13.70 3.25
CA ASP A 141 8.23 -14.94 3.17
C ASP A 141 8.96 -15.09 1.83
N HIS A 142 8.37 -14.54 0.76
CA HIS A 142 8.93 -14.58 -0.60
C HIS A 142 9.63 -13.30 -1.01
N ASP A 143 9.80 -12.35 -0.08
CA ASP A 143 10.47 -11.08 -0.30
C ASP A 143 9.93 -10.27 -1.50
N LEU A 144 8.60 -10.28 -1.67
CA LEU A 144 7.95 -9.57 -2.76
C LEU A 144 7.99 -8.06 -2.49
N LYS A 145 8.48 -7.31 -3.49
CA LYS A 145 8.53 -5.85 -3.48
C LYS A 145 7.14 -5.26 -3.72
N ILE A 146 6.26 -5.38 -2.73
CA ILE A 146 4.86 -4.92 -2.78
C ILE A 146 4.60 -4.06 -1.54
N GLU A 147 4.06 -2.86 -1.76
CA GLU A 147 3.58 -1.98 -0.70
C GLU A 147 2.16 -2.41 -0.28
N VAL A 148 1.90 -2.57 1.03
CA VAL A 148 0.57 -2.92 1.56
C VAL A 148 -0.04 -1.65 2.16
N GLN A 149 -1.26 -1.30 1.73
CA GLN A 149 -1.89 0.00 1.97
C GLN A 149 -1.99 0.39 3.45
N GLU A 150 -2.62 -0.45 4.26
CA GLU A 150 -2.85 -0.22 5.69
C GLU A 150 -2.88 -1.59 6.33
N ASN A 151 -1.84 -1.94 7.08
CA ASN A 151 -1.80 -3.22 7.76
C ASN A 151 -1.61 -3.04 9.26
N ASP A 152 -2.72 -3.06 9.98
CA ASP A 152 -2.74 -3.09 11.44
C ASP A 152 -2.02 -4.33 12.00
N HIS A 153 -1.85 -5.38 11.19
CA HIS A 153 -1.17 -6.62 11.60
C HIS A 153 0.36 -6.48 11.61
N ARG A 154 0.96 -5.96 10.52
CA ARG A 154 2.42 -5.78 10.38
C ARG A 154 2.74 -4.65 9.38
N PRO A 155 3.69 -3.74 9.67
CA PRO A 155 4.20 -2.84 8.64
C PRO A 155 4.81 -3.64 7.48
N THR A 156 4.95 -3.06 6.29
CA THR A 156 5.57 -3.74 5.13
C THR A 156 7.08 -3.63 5.14
N LYS A 157 7.78 -4.62 4.57
CA LYS A 157 9.23 -4.54 4.35
C LYS A 157 9.61 -3.45 3.34
N TYR A 158 8.75 -3.21 2.35
CA TYR A 158 8.99 -2.28 1.26
C TYR A 158 7.99 -1.13 1.26
N LEU A 159 8.47 0.06 0.93
CA LEU A 159 7.64 1.20 0.55
C LEU A 159 7.84 1.46 -0.95
N LYS A 160 6.76 1.84 -1.63
CA LYS A 160 6.82 2.24 -3.03
C LYS A 160 7.40 3.66 -3.11
N ASP A 161 8.40 3.83 -3.95
CA ASP A 161 9.08 5.09 -4.19
C ASP A 161 8.84 5.51 -5.64
N SER A 162 8.22 6.68 -5.85
CA SER A 162 7.86 7.10 -7.21
C SER A 162 9.11 7.45 -8.00
N VAL A 163 9.17 7.13 -9.30
CA VAL A 163 10.29 7.57 -10.14
C VAL A 163 9.92 8.85 -10.88
N TYR A 164 10.82 9.83 -10.83
CA TYR A 164 10.73 11.08 -11.57
C TYR A 164 11.77 11.11 -12.68
N VAL A 165 11.45 11.77 -13.78
CA VAL A 165 12.40 12.06 -14.86
C VAL A 165 12.67 13.55 -14.92
N CYS A 166 13.95 13.94 -14.99
CA CYS A 166 14.32 15.32 -15.24
C CYS A 166 14.17 15.65 -16.72
N GLN A 167 13.40 16.68 -17.06
CA GLN A 167 13.18 17.09 -18.44
C GLN A 167 14.41 17.77 -19.09
N GLU A 168 15.40 18.19 -18.29
CA GLU A 168 16.61 18.85 -18.80
C GLU A 168 17.78 17.87 -19.03
N CYS A 169 18.07 16.98 -18.09
CA CYS A 169 19.15 15.99 -18.24
C CYS A 169 18.68 14.58 -18.62
N GLY A 170 17.37 14.31 -18.59
CA GLY A 170 16.80 12.99 -18.91
C GLY A 170 16.99 11.93 -17.83
N THR A 171 17.66 12.24 -16.72
CA THR A 171 17.94 11.26 -15.68
C THR A 171 16.68 10.87 -14.92
N GLU A 172 16.44 9.57 -14.78
CA GLU A 172 15.43 9.00 -13.90
C GLU A 172 15.96 8.95 -12.46
N THR A 173 15.15 9.36 -11.49
CA THR A 173 15.55 9.39 -10.08
C THR A 173 14.35 9.13 -9.18
N ALA A 174 14.54 8.30 -8.16
CA ALA A 174 13.52 8.02 -7.15
C ALA A 174 13.18 9.28 -6.33
N GLU A 175 11.90 9.44 -5.98
CA GLU A 175 11.35 10.59 -5.25
C GLU A 175 12.12 10.83 -3.94
N SER A 176 12.48 9.76 -3.24
CA SER A 176 13.23 9.84 -2.00
C SER A 176 14.64 10.43 -2.13
N LYS A 177 15.23 10.40 -3.33
CA LYS A 177 16.56 10.97 -3.63
C LYS A 177 16.49 12.39 -4.20
N MET A 178 15.28 12.92 -4.42
CA MET A 178 15.11 14.25 -5.00
C MET A 178 15.42 15.37 -4.00
N VAL A 179 15.69 16.57 -4.53
CA VAL A 179 15.80 17.76 -3.69
C VAL A 179 14.39 18.25 -3.35
N TRP A 180 14.09 18.28 -2.06
CA TRP A 180 12.78 18.71 -1.53
C TRP A 180 12.77 20.21 -1.26
N LYS A 181 11.66 20.88 -1.60
CA LYS A 181 11.41 22.28 -1.23
C LYS A 181 10.11 22.43 -0.45
N PRO A 182 10.00 23.46 0.41
CA PRO A 182 8.77 23.73 1.14
C PRO A 182 7.65 24.12 0.17
N ALA A 183 6.47 23.51 0.34
CA ALA A 183 5.27 23.86 -0.40
C ALA A 183 4.65 25.16 0.15
N VAL A 184 3.93 25.89 -0.71
CA VAL A 184 3.25 27.14 -0.35
C VAL A 184 2.22 26.94 0.77
N PHE A 185 1.53 25.80 0.76
CA PHE A 185 0.56 25.42 1.78
C PHE A 185 1.10 24.22 2.56
N GLN A 186 1.79 24.49 3.68
CA GLN A 186 2.28 23.50 4.67
C GLN A 186 2.62 22.12 4.09
N GLY A 187 3.89 21.91 3.77
CA GLY A 187 4.36 20.61 3.30
C GLY A 187 5.69 20.73 2.59
N TRP A 188 6.10 19.64 1.96
CA TRP A 188 7.28 19.58 1.12
C TRP A 188 6.91 18.85 -0.17
N TYR A 189 7.58 19.19 -1.27
CA TYR A 189 7.42 18.51 -2.55
C TYR A 189 8.78 18.24 -3.20
N PRO A 190 8.89 17.17 -4.02
CA PRO A 190 10.09 16.90 -4.81
C PRO A 190 10.21 17.98 -5.88
N ALA A 191 11.20 18.85 -5.72
CA ALA A 191 11.24 20.11 -6.44
C ALA A 191 12.37 20.21 -7.46
N ALA A 192 13.49 19.51 -7.26
CA ALA A 192 14.60 19.58 -8.19
C ALA A 192 15.34 18.24 -8.37
N CYS A 193 15.89 18.07 -9.56
CA CYS A 193 16.76 16.96 -9.90
C CYS A 193 18.07 17.04 -9.10
N PRO A 194 18.50 15.97 -8.41
CA PRO A 194 19.74 16.00 -7.64
C PRO A 194 21.00 16.04 -8.51
N HIS A 195 20.90 15.67 -9.80
CA HIS A 195 22.05 15.65 -10.71
C HIS A 195 22.38 17.02 -11.30
N CYS A 196 21.37 17.76 -11.77
CA CYS A 196 21.58 19.05 -12.46
C CYS A 196 20.96 20.25 -11.73
N GLY A 197 20.19 20.03 -10.67
CA GLY A 197 19.51 21.10 -9.93
C GLY A 197 18.27 21.68 -10.62
N SER A 198 17.88 21.17 -11.79
CA SER A 198 16.70 21.64 -12.53
C SER A 198 15.40 21.35 -11.79
N GLU A 199 14.48 22.31 -11.79
CA GLU A 199 13.14 22.16 -11.20
C GLU A 199 12.12 21.52 -12.15
N LYS A 200 12.50 21.28 -13.41
CA LYS A 200 11.63 20.64 -14.40
C LYS A 200 11.72 19.13 -14.27
N VAL A 201 10.92 18.59 -13.35
CA VAL A 201 10.85 17.16 -13.04
C VAL A 201 9.42 16.68 -13.19
N GLU A 202 9.26 15.49 -13.76
CA GLU A 202 7.95 14.90 -14.03
C GLU A 202 7.85 13.49 -13.44
N LYS A 203 6.74 13.20 -12.79
CA LYS A 203 6.48 11.89 -12.19
C LYS A 203 6.13 10.88 -13.29
N THR A 204 6.81 9.74 -13.27
CA THR A 204 6.54 8.63 -14.20
C THR A 204 5.58 7.61 -13.58
N GLU A 205 5.09 6.66 -14.38
CA GLU A 205 4.33 5.52 -13.89
C GLU A 205 5.21 4.44 -13.23
N LYS A 206 6.53 4.53 -13.44
CA LYS A 206 7.51 3.62 -12.82
C LYS A 206 7.60 3.91 -11.32
N ALA A 207 7.91 2.86 -10.58
CA ALA A 207 8.23 2.97 -9.18
C ALA A 207 9.42 2.08 -8.84
N GLU A 208 10.22 2.56 -7.91
CA GLU A 208 11.21 1.77 -7.19
C GLU A 208 10.61 1.32 -5.85
N PHE A 209 11.33 0.42 -5.18
CA PHE A 209 10.98 -0.03 -3.84
C PHE A 209 12.16 0.19 -2.92
N ILE A 210 11.88 0.88 -1.82
CA ILE A 210 12.85 1.18 -0.78
C ILE A 210 12.51 0.34 0.45
N LEU A 211 13.51 0.01 1.26
CA LEU A 211 13.27 -0.64 2.54
C LEU A 211 12.48 0.31 3.43
N ASN A 212 11.44 -0.20 4.08
CA ASN A 212 10.66 0.57 5.02
C ASN A 212 11.53 0.93 6.23
N PRO A 213 11.84 2.22 6.43
CA PRO A 213 12.75 2.62 7.48
C PRO A 213 12.17 2.42 8.88
N GLU A 214 10.85 2.18 9.01
CA GLU A 214 10.22 1.82 10.28
C GLU A 214 10.59 0.44 10.82
N LEU A 215 11.17 -0.41 9.96
CA LEU A 215 11.64 -1.75 10.28
C LEU A 215 13.15 -1.81 10.51
N LEU A 216 13.83 -0.66 10.51
CA LEU A 216 15.25 -0.63 10.83
C LEU A 216 15.46 -0.97 12.33
N PRO A 217 16.45 -1.79 12.68
CA PRO A 217 16.66 -2.22 14.06
C PRO A 217 16.78 -1.06 15.05
N GLU A 218 17.48 0.02 14.68
CA GLU A 218 17.62 1.21 15.51
C GLU A 218 16.29 1.93 15.74
N VAL A 219 15.40 1.95 14.73
CA VAL A 219 14.08 2.59 14.82
C VAL A 219 13.16 1.78 15.74
N GLU A 220 13.20 0.46 15.64
CA GLU A 220 12.47 -0.42 16.55
C GLU A 220 12.95 -0.30 18.00
N LEU A 221 14.28 -0.21 18.21
CA LEU A 221 14.87 0.00 19.52
C LEU A 221 14.44 1.34 20.13
N ILE A 222 14.48 2.43 19.37
CA ILE A 222 14.02 3.75 19.82
C ILE A 222 12.53 3.71 20.15
N ARG A 223 11.72 3.09 19.29
CA ARG A 223 10.27 2.94 19.51
C ARG A 223 9.97 2.19 20.81
N LYS A 224 10.75 1.14 21.12
CA LYS A 224 10.64 0.35 22.34
C LYS A 224 11.14 1.12 23.58
N ASP A 225 12.26 1.83 23.48
CA ASP A 225 12.85 2.60 24.59
C ASP A 225 11.97 3.76 25.04
N LEU A 226 11.37 4.47 24.08
CA LEU A 226 10.54 5.65 24.37
C LEU A 226 9.12 5.29 24.82
N GLY A 227 8.71 4.02 24.71
CA GLY A 227 7.35 3.56 25.02
C GLY A 227 6.32 4.13 24.05
N PHE A 228 6.00 3.38 22.99
CA PHE A 228 5.08 3.85 21.96
C PHE A 228 3.71 4.24 22.54
N ASN A 229 3.39 5.53 22.45
CA ASN A 229 2.18 6.11 23.01
C ASN A 229 1.65 7.19 22.07
N GLU A 230 1.09 6.80 20.92
CA GLU A 230 0.47 7.73 19.98
C GLU A 230 -0.69 8.55 20.60
N HIS A 231 -1.24 8.12 21.75
CA HIS A 231 -2.50 8.64 22.29
C HIS A 231 -2.55 8.89 23.81
N THR A 232 -1.46 8.71 24.58
CA THR A 232 -1.48 9.10 26.01
C THR A 232 -0.86 10.48 26.18
N LYS A 233 -1.59 11.37 26.86
CA LYS A 233 -1.05 12.65 27.33
C LYS A 233 0.12 12.35 28.27
N GLY A 234 1.34 12.59 27.80
CA GLY A 234 2.57 12.24 28.50
C GLY A 234 3.84 12.46 27.67
N THR A 235 4.20 13.72 27.49
CA THR A 235 5.55 14.27 27.34
C THR A 235 6.46 13.92 26.15
N ILE A 236 6.45 12.75 25.50
CA ILE A 236 7.38 12.43 24.37
C ILE A 236 6.65 11.75 23.21
N ARG A 237 6.86 12.22 21.97
CA ARG A 237 6.29 11.67 20.73
C ARG A 237 7.38 11.28 19.75
N PHE A 238 7.24 10.12 19.11
CA PHE A 238 8.13 9.64 18.06
C PHE A 238 7.32 9.38 16.79
N PHE A 239 7.66 10.06 15.70
CA PHE A 239 6.96 9.85 14.43
C PHE A 239 7.89 9.96 13.22
N LYS A 240 7.47 9.31 12.14
CA LYS A 240 8.07 9.40 10.80
C LYS A 240 7.53 10.64 10.08
N ASN A 241 8.40 11.42 9.48
CA ASN A 241 7.99 12.55 8.65
C ASN A 241 7.24 12.04 7.41
N ARG A 242 6.02 12.55 7.19
CA ARG A 242 5.18 12.12 6.05
C ARG A 242 5.78 12.46 4.69
N SER A 243 6.51 13.57 4.60
CA SER A 243 7.13 14.03 3.34
C SER A 243 8.51 13.44 3.10
N MET A 244 9.18 12.96 4.16
CA MET A 244 10.53 12.40 4.08
C MET A 244 10.53 11.07 4.82
N PRO A 245 10.26 9.94 4.15
CA PRO A 245 10.03 8.65 4.81
C PRO A 245 11.22 8.19 5.65
N TYR A 246 12.44 8.63 5.32
CA TYR A 246 13.65 8.30 6.06
C TYR A 246 13.93 9.17 7.28
N VAL A 247 13.15 10.24 7.48
CA VAL A 247 13.37 11.21 8.54
C VAL A 247 12.41 10.95 9.69
N PHE A 248 12.96 10.74 10.87
CA PHE A 248 12.20 10.55 12.10
C PHE A 248 12.43 11.72 13.04
N THR A 249 11.41 12.07 13.80
CA THR A 249 11.46 13.15 14.77
C THR A 249 10.95 12.65 16.12
N VAL A 250 11.73 12.96 17.17
CA VAL A 250 11.27 12.84 18.55
C VAL A 250 10.93 14.24 19.05
N LEU A 251 9.70 14.44 19.51
CA LEU A 251 9.22 15.67 20.13
C LEU A 251 8.97 15.46 21.62
N ALA A 252 8.97 16.55 22.36
CA ALA A 252 8.38 16.60 23.68
C ALA A 252 7.39 17.75 23.83
N ASP A 253 6.39 17.55 24.69
CA ASP A 253 5.47 18.61 25.07
C ASP A 253 6.19 19.57 26.01
N SER A 254 6.16 20.86 25.69
CA SER A 254 6.69 21.93 26.53
C SER A 254 5.59 22.92 26.93
N PRO A 255 5.78 23.73 27.99
CA PRO A 255 4.87 24.81 28.35
C PRO A 255 4.63 25.84 27.23
N PHE A 256 5.52 25.89 26.23
CA PHE A 256 5.48 26.84 25.11
C PHE A 256 5.06 26.19 23.77
N GLY A 257 4.64 24.91 23.79
CA GLY A 257 4.29 24.13 22.60
C GLY A 257 5.17 22.90 22.41
N GLU A 258 5.16 22.34 21.21
CA GLU A 258 5.92 21.11 20.90
C GLU A 258 7.38 21.45 20.60
N GLY A 259 8.31 20.86 21.36
CA GLY A 259 9.74 21.02 21.16
C GLY A 259 10.34 19.82 20.45
N THR A 260 11.20 20.03 19.45
CA THR A 260 11.95 18.91 18.84
C THR A 260 13.14 18.58 19.74
N ILE A 261 13.30 17.30 20.09
CA ILE A 261 14.46 16.80 20.85
C ILE A 261 15.57 16.38 19.89
N ILE A 262 15.24 15.47 18.98
CA ILE A 262 16.19 14.93 18.01
C ILE A 262 15.47 14.64 16.70
N ARG A 263 16.17 14.86 15.60
CA ARG A 263 15.74 14.46 14.26
C ARG A 263 16.85 13.64 13.63
N PHE A 264 16.51 12.54 12.97
CA PHE A 264 17.52 11.70 12.31
C PHE A 264 17.05 11.22 10.94
N HIS A 265 18.01 11.03 10.04
CA HIS A 265 17.84 10.55 8.67
C HIS A 265 18.47 9.16 8.55
N THR A 266 17.64 8.16 8.27
CA THR A 266 18.05 6.75 8.29
C THR A 266 18.96 6.36 7.13
N GLU A 267 18.70 6.84 5.92
CA GLU A 267 19.56 6.57 4.75
C GLU A 267 20.93 7.24 4.84
N LYS A 268 20.96 8.55 5.16
CA LYS A 268 22.22 9.32 5.30
C LYS A 268 22.99 9.01 6.58
N LYS A 269 22.39 8.27 7.51
CA LYS A 269 22.94 7.97 8.84
C LYS A 269 23.38 9.25 9.56
N GLN A 270 22.49 10.25 9.62
CA GLN A 270 22.76 11.54 10.25
C GLN A 270 21.68 11.90 11.27
N TYR A 271 22.05 12.63 12.32
CA TYR A 271 21.08 13.18 13.28
C TYR A 271 21.46 14.59 13.74
N THR A 272 20.46 15.37 14.16
CA THR A 272 20.62 16.75 14.64
C THR A 272 19.90 16.95 15.96
N ASN A 273 20.41 17.88 16.76
CA ASN A 273 19.66 18.39 17.90
C ASN A 273 18.43 19.16 17.42
N GLY A 274 17.32 18.97 18.11
CA GLY A 274 16.18 19.84 17.96
C GLY A 274 16.28 21.12 18.80
N SER A 275 15.20 21.88 18.80
CA SER A 275 15.08 23.16 19.51
C SER A 275 14.84 23.04 21.02
N TRP A 276 14.68 21.81 21.54
CA TRP A 276 14.34 21.55 22.94
C TRP A 276 15.28 20.50 23.55
N SER A 277 15.69 20.74 24.78
CA SER A 277 16.73 19.98 25.47
C SER A 277 16.14 19.15 26.61
N ASP A 278 15.39 18.10 26.29
CA ASP A 278 15.35 16.96 27.20
C ASP A 278 16.62 16.14 26.98
N GLU A 279 17.70 16.54 27.66
CA GLU A 279 19.03 15.93 27.52
C GLU A 279 18.98 14.42 27.81
N THR A 280 18.12 13.98 28.72
CA THR A 280 17.99 12.56 29.07
C THR A 280 17.40 11.72 27.94
N VAL A 281 16.46 12.27 27.19
CA VAL A 281 15.87 11.59 26.02
C VAL A 281 16.81 11.68 24.84
N PHE A 282 17.41 12.86 24.64
CA PHE A 282 18.40 13.08 23.60
C PHE A 282 19.56 12.08 23.71
N ASP A 283 20.20 11.98 24.87
CA ASP A 283 21.37 11.11 25.07
C ASP A 283 21.03 9.63 24.87
N ARG A 284 19.85 9.20 25.31
CA ARG A 284 19.38 7.82 25.09
C ARG A 284 19.23 7.50 23.61
N VAL A 285 18.53 8.36 22.87
CA VAL A 285 18.30 8.16 21.43
C VAL A 285 19.61 8.32 20.65
N ALA A 286 20.42 9.32 20.96
CA ALA A 286 21.73 9.54 20.35
C ALA A 286 22.64 8.33 20.54
N LYS A 287 22.68 7.72 21.73
CA LYS A 287 23.46 6.51 21.99
C LYS A 287 23.01 5.32 21.12
N ILE A 288 21.70 5.14 20.91
CA ILE A 288 21.18 4.10 20.01
C ILE A 288 21.61 4.39 18.56
N LEU A 289 21.49 5.64 18.11
CA LEU A 289 21.86 6.06 16.76
C LEU A 289 23.37 5.94 16.51
N GLU A 290 24.22 6.37 17.45
CA GLU A 290 25.67 6.25 17.36
C GLU A 290 26.12 4.78 17.33
N ALA A 291 25.51 3.92 18.14
CA ALA A 291 25.75 2.48 18.09
C ALA A 291 25.35 1.87 16.72
N ALA A 292 24.37 2.47 16.04
CA ALA A 292 23.94 2.12 14.69
C ALA A 292 24.72 2.86 13.58
N GLY A 293 25.78 3.60 13.93
CA GLY A 293 26.69 4.26 13.00
C GLY A 293 26.25 5.62 12.47
N TYR A 294 25.35 6.33 13.18
CA TYR A 294 24.91 7.66 12.77
C TYR A 294 25.87 8.75 13.23
N GLU A 295 26.05 9.77 12.39
CA GLU A 295 26.84 10.96 12.70
C GLU A 295 25.98 12.15 13.12
N ARG A 296 26.42 12.87 14.15
CA ARG A 296 25.81 14.15 14.55
C ARG A 296 26.18 15.25 13.55
N LYS A 297 25.17 16.01 13.10
CA LYS A 297 25.33 17.22 12.26
C LYS A 297 24.64 18.42 12.92
N GLU A 298 24.99 19.61 12.45
CA GLU A 298 24.28 20.85 12.83
C GLU A 298 22.92 20.96 12.11
N PHE A 299 22.86 20.49 10.86
CA PHE A 299 21.66 20.48 10.03
C PHE A 299 21.53 19.14 9.29
N LEU A 300 20.29 18.66 9.12
CA LEU A 300 20.02 17.52 8.25
C LEU A 300 20.00 18.06 6.82
N ILE A 301 20.91 17.55 6.00
CA ILE A 301 20.92 17.74 4.55
C ILE A 301 20.07 16.65 3.94
#